data_AF-A0A835LWB2-F1
#
_entry.id   AF-A0A835LWB2-F1
#
_cell.length_a   1.000
_cell.length_b   1.000
_cell.length_c   1.000
_cell.angle_alpha   90.00
_cell.angle_beta   90.00
_cell.angle_gamma   90.00
#
_symmetry.space_group_name_H-M   'P 1'
#
loop_
_entity.id
_entity.type
_entity.pdbx_description
1 polymer ?
#
loop_
_entity_poly.entity_id
_entity_poly.type
_entity_poly.pdbx_seq_one_letter_code
_entity_poly.pdbx_strand_id
1 'polypeptide(L)' 'VGLRTIWEKYYDEAHAVIYVIDAACPSRFEDSKSALEKILRQQDLLGAPLLILANKQVR' A
#
# COMPACT_ATOMS: atom_id res chain seq x y z
N VAL A 1 9.46 3.58 -14.34
CA VAL A 1 8.04 3.79 -13.99
C VAL A 1 7.40 2.42 -13.87
N GLY A 2 7.27 1.90 -12.65
CA GLY A 2 6.84 0.52 -12.42
C GLY A 2 5.32 0.36 -12.40
N LEU A 3 4.84 -0.85 -12.10
CA LEU A 3 3.43 -1.22 -11.99
C LEU A 3 2.58 -0.37 -11.01
N ARG A 4 3.19 0.56 -10.26
CA ARG A 4 2.46 1.45 -9.34
C ARG A 4 1.63 2.52 -10.07
N THR A 5 1.93 2.84 -11.33
CA THR A 5 1.18 3.86 -12.09
C THR A 5 -0.22 3.43 -12.50
N ILE A 6 -0.54 2.14 -12.42
CA ILE A 6 -1.88 1.65 -12.75
C ILE A 6 -2.78 1.52 -11.52
N TRP A 7 -2.27 1.73 -10.30
CA TRP A 7 -3.06 1.56 -9.08
C TRP A 7 -4.29 2.47 -9.04
N GLU A 8 -4.14 3.71 -9.50
CA GLU A 8 -5.22 4.71 -9.56
C GLU A 8 -6.44 4.23 -10.37
N LYS A 9 -6.25 3.31 -11.31
CA LYS A 9 -7.34 2.75 -12.11
C LYS A 9 -8.27 1.82 -11.32
N TYR A 10 -7.89 1.41 -10.12
CA TYR A 10 -8.61 0.43 -9.32
C TYR A 10 -9.19 1.01 -8.03
N TYR A 11 -8.91 2.28 -7.71
CA TYR A 11 -9.30 2.86 -6.41
C TYR A 11 -10.81 3.07 -6.30
N ASP A 12 -11.47 3.54 -7.36
CA ASP A 12 -12.92 3.80 -7.38
C ASP A 12 -13.78 2.55 -7.09
N GLU A 13 -13.31 1.37 -7.51
CA GLU A 13 -14.01 0.10 -7.27
C GLU A 13 -13.55 -0.63 -5.99
N ALA A 14 -12.56 -0.08 -5.27
CA ALA A 14 -11.95 -0.75 -4.13
C ALA A 14 -12.74 -0.51 -2.83
N HIS A 15 -13.29 -1.58 -2.28
CA HIS A 15 -13.97 -1.55 -0.98
C HIS A 15 -13.00 -1.56 0.23
N ALA A 16 -11.74 -1.96 0.01
CA ALA A 16 -10.71 -2.06 1.04
C ALA A 16 -9.32 -2.08 0.41
N VAL A 17 -8.29 -1.75 1.18
CA VAL A 17 -6.88 -1.83 0.76
C VAL A 17 -6.14 -2.85 1.63
N ILE A 18 -5.45 -3.78 1.00
CA ILE A 18 -4.48 -4.66 1.66
C ILE A 18 -3.08 -4.26 1.21
N TYR A 19 -2.32 -3.66 2.12
CA TYR A 19 -0.97 -3.19 1.85
C TYR A 19 0.06 -4.16 2.44
N VAL A 20 0.82 -4.83 1.58
CA VAL A 20 1.80 -5.84 1.98
C VAL A 20 3.20 -5.23 2.05
N ILE A 21 3.84 -5.34 3.20
CA ILE A 21 5.22 -4.90 3.44
C ILE A 21 6.12 -6.14 3.55
N ASP A 22 7.30 -6.09 2.94
CA ASP A 22 8.35 -7.08 3.17
C ASP A 22 9.08 -6.75 4.49
N ALA A 23 8.66 -7.38 5.59
CA ALA A 23 9.20 -7.12 6.93
C ALA A 23 10.66 -7.53 7.10
N ALA A 24 11.19 -8.40 6.22
CA ALA A 24 12.59 -8.81 6.23
C ALA A 24 13.52 -7.79 5.55
N CYS A 25 13.01 -6.68 4.99
CA CYS A 25 13.82 -5.68 4.29
C CYS A 25 13.61 -4.24 4.81
N PRO A 26 14.13 -3.90 6.02
CA PRO A 26 13.96 -2.56 6.61
C PRO A 26 14.50 -1.41 5.76
N SER A 27 15.52 -1.65 4.93
CA SER A 27 16.07 -0.63 4.02
C SER A 27 15.06 -0.10 2.99
N ARG A 28 13.94 -0.81 2.78
CA ARG A 28 12.87 -0.45 1.85
C ARG A 28 11.66 0.18 2.54
N PHE A 29 11.68 0.36 3.85
CA PHE A 29 10.52 0.85 4.60
C PHE A 29 10.16 2.28 4.23
N GLU A 30 11.13 3.17 4.02
CA GLU A 30 10.82 4.56 3.68
C GLU A 30 10.17 4.66 2.29
N ASP A 31 10.64 3.86 1.32
CA ASP A 31 10.01 3.76 -0.01
C ASP A 31 8.60 3.19 0.05
N SER A 32 8.39 2.20 0.93
CA SER A 32 7.08 1.59 1.15
C SER A 32 6.12 2.57 1.80
N LYS A 33 6.54 3.24 2.87
CA LYS A 33 5.79 4.29 3.55
C LYS A 33 5.41 5.41 2.60
N SER A 34 6.35 5.91 1.81
CA SER A 34 6.10 6.95 0.79
C SER A 34 5.07 6.51 -0.25
N ALA A 35 5.04 5.22 -0.61
CA ALA A 35 4.01 4.69 -1.50
C ALA A 35 2.64 4.58 -0.81
N LEU A 36 2.60 4.12 0.44
CA LEU A 36 1.37 4.04 1.23
C LEU A 36 0.76 5.43 1.47
N GLU A 37 1.57 6.44 1.79
CA GLU A 37 1.10 7.82 1.96
C GLU A 37 0.44 8.38 0.70
N LYS A 38 0.91 7.99 -0.49
CA LYS A 38 0.27 8.38 -1.76
C LYS A 38 -1.09 7.73 -1.95
N ILE A 39 -1.24 6.47 -1.54
CA ILE A 39 -2.52 5.74 -1.55
C ILE A 39 -3.50 6.38 -0.56
N LEU A 40 -3.05 6.68 0.66
CA LEU A 40 -3.89 7.25 1.72
C LEU A 40 -4.44 8.65 1.42
N ARG A 41 -3.84 9.37 0.47
CA ARG A 41 -4.28 10.72 0.05
C ARG A 41 -5.33 10.69 -1.07
N GLN A 42 -5.68 9.51 -1.59
CA GLN A 42 -6.63 9.39 -2.69
C GLN A 42 -8.06 9.51 -2.18
N GLN A 43 -8.87 10.35 -2.83
CA GLN A 43 -10.26 10.56 -2.43
C GLN A 43 -11.12 9.32 -2.64
N ASP A 44 -10.84 8.54 -3.67
CA ASP A 44 -11.57 7.31 -4.01
C ASP A 44 -11.45 6.23 -2.91
N LEU A 45 -10.43 6.32 -2.05
CA LEU A 45 -10.20 5.40 -0.93
C LEU A 45 -10.61 5.97 0.42
N LEU A 46 -11.21 7.17 0.45
CA LEU A 46 -11.58 7.82 1.70
C LEU A 46 -12.67 7.01 2.42
N GLY A 47 -12.34 6.55 3.63
CA GLY A 47 -13.22 5.69 4.44
C GLY A 47 -13.07 4.19 4.17
N ALA A 48 -12.33 3.78 3.14
CA ALA A 48 -12.04 2.36 2.91
C ALA A 48 -11.11 1.82 4.03
N PRO A 49 -11.38 0.65 4.61
CA PRO A 49 -10.50 0.05 5.60
C PRO A 49 -9.15 -0.34 4.99
N LEU A 50 -8.09 -0.10 5.76
CA LEU A 50 -6.72 -0.48 5.43
C LEU A 50 -6.24 -1.61 6.32
N LEU A 51 -5.79 -2.72 5.72
CA LEU A 51 -5.03 -3.78 6.39
C LEU A 51 -3.56 -3.70 5.96
N ILE A 52 -2.65 -3.61 6.93
CA ILE A 52 -1.21 -3.71 6.67
C ILE A 52 -0.73 -5.11 7.03
N LEU A 53 -0.16 -5.83 6.08
CA LEU A 53 0.44 -7.15 6.29
C LEU A 53 1.97 -7.04 6.31
N ALA A 54 2.56 -7.18 7.49
CA ALA A 54 3.99 -7.39 7.65
C ALA A 54 4.35 -8.83 7.22
N ASN A 55 4.69 -9.01 5.96
CA ASN A 55 4.97 -10.32 5.36
C ASN A 55 6.46 -10.69 5.50
N LYS A 56 6.78 -11.98 5.34
CA LYS A 56 8.14 -12.54 5.43
C LYS A 56 8.83 -12.34 6.79
N GLN A 57 8.06 -12.29 7.87
CA GLN A 57 8.62 -12.27 9.22
C GLN A 57 9.46 -13.53 9.44
N VAL A 58 10.67 -13.36 9.93
CA VAL A 58 11.50 -14.45 10.43
C VAL A 58 11.11 -14.65 11.89
N ARG A 59 10.76 -15.89 12.26
CA ARG A 59 10.39 -16.25 13.63
C ARG A 59 11.60 -16.30 14.55
#